data_AF-A0A842Q8X5-F1
#
_entry.id   AF-A0A842Q8X5-F1
#
_cell.length_a   1.000
_cell.length_b   1.000
_cell.length_c   1.000
_cell.angle_alpha   90.00
_cell.angle_beta   90.00
_cell.angle_gamma   90.00
#
_symmetry.space_group_name_H-M   'P 1'
#
loop_
_entity.id
_entity.type
_entity.pdbx_description
1 polymer ?
#
loop_
_entity_poly.entity_id
_entity_poly.type
_entity_poly.pdbx_seq_one_letter_code
_entity_poly.pdbx_strand_id
1 'polypeptide(L)'
;MMEIKTWVIGKVDLNELKWDEFLELVFPRQPKMRECADKILNYIKDNPATMNEIIKEEGLVRGTAYDAFDVLRKFGLIYRKDKYSPLVISEQFSKALERLSKYWKNWVKEKVN
;
A
#
# COMPACT_ATOMS: atom_id res chain seq x y z
N MET A 1 39.24 -5.04 -31.86
CA MET A 1 38.21 -5.60 -30.97
C MET A 1 37.38 -4.46 -30.44
N MET A 2 36.07 -4.45 -30.70
CA MET A 2 35.18 -3.36 -30.29
C MET A 2 34.73 -3.62 -28.85
N GLU A 3 35.18 -2.79 -27.92
CA GLU A 3 34.76 -2.86 -26.51
C GLU A 3 33.29 -2.44 -26.44
N ILE A 4 32.41 -3.40 -26.21
CA ILE A 4 31.01 -3.14 -25.86
C ILE A 4 31.03 -2.54 -24.46
N LYS A 5 30.99 -1.20 -24.37
CA LYS A 5 30.74 -0.50 -23.11
C LYS A 5 29.28 -0.74 -22.72
N THR A 6 29.05 -1.81 -21.98
CA THR A 6 27.76 -2.06 -21.34
C THR A 6 27.59 -0.98 -20.28
N TRP A 7 26.78 0.04 -20.59
CA TRP A 7 26.31 0.98 -19.58
C TRP A 7 25.47 0.20 -18.59
N VAL A 8 26.06 -0.16 -17.45
CA VAL A 8 25.29 -0.62 -16.29
C VAL A 8 24.45 0.59 -15.89
N ILE A 9 23.20 0.62 -16.35
CA ILE A 9 22.18 1.53 -15.84
C ILE A 9 22.21 1.30 -14.33
N GLY A 10 22.66 2.32 -13.59
CA GLY A 10 22.74 2.25 -12.13
C GLY A 10 21.43 1.67 -11.64
N LYS A 11 21.51 0.54 -10.90
CA LYS A 11 20.34 0.03 -10.20
C LYS A 11 19.74 1.22 -9.48
N VAL A 12 18.50 1.54 -9.81
CA VAL A 12 17.71 2.48 -9.03
C VAL A 12 17.51 1.79 -7.69
N ASP A 13 18.47 2.02 -6.80
CA ASP A 13 18.42 1.59 -5.40
C ASP A 13 17.63 2.66 -4.66
N LEU A 14 16.31 2.64 -4.89
CA LEU A 14 15.40 3.22 -3.94
C LEU A 14 15.56 2.31 -2.73
N ASN A 15 16.40 2.71 -1.77
CA ASN A 15 16.54 2.05 -0.47
C ASN A 15 15.20 1.46 0.00
N GLU A 16 15.22 0.40 0.81
CA GLU A 16 13.98 -0.20 1.35
C GLU A 16 12.98 0.90 1.78
N LEU A 17 11.82 0.92 1.10
CA LEU A 17 10.79 1.91 1.31
C LEU A 17 10.35 1.85 2.77
N LYS A 18 10.53 2.96 3.50
CA LYS A 18 10.15 3.00 4.93
C LYS A 18 8.65 3.01 5.07
N TRP A 19 8.18 2.53 6.22
CA TRP A 19 6.76 2.48 6.53
C TRP A 19 6.06 3.83 6.43
N ASP A 20 6.66 4.88 6.99
CA ASP A 20 6.10 6.24 6.94
C ASP A 20 6.03 6.80 5.51
N GLU A 21 7.05 6.51 4.70
CA GLU A 21 7.10 6.89 3.28
C GLU A 21 6.02 6.16 2.49
N PHE A 22 5.81 4.87 2.77
CA PHE A 22 4.73 4.09 2.20
C PHE A 22 3.36 4.67 2.54
N LEU A 23 3.09 4.95 3.82
CA LEU A 23 1.81 5.54 4.23
C LEU A 23 1.62 6.94 3.67
N GLU A 24 2.69 7.72 3.49
CA GLU A 24 2.65 9.00 2.80
C GLU A 24 2.26 8.89 1.33
N LEU A 25 2.77 7.87 0.62
CA LEU A 25 2.39 7.58 -0.76
C LEU A 25 0.90 7.21 -0.89
N VAL A 26 0.36 6.45 0.07
CA VAL A 26 -1.06 6.05 0.06
C VAL A 26 -1.97 7.22 0.49
N PHE A 27 -1.54 8.03 1.46
CA PHE A 27 -2.29 9.15 2.03
C PHE A 27 -1.53 10.48 1.88
N PRO A 28 -1.46 11.03 0.64
CA PRO A 28 -0.76 12.28 0.40
C PRO A 28 -1.51 13.43 1.06
N ARG A 29 -0.80 14.23 1.86
CA ARG A 29 -1.32 15.45 2.52
C ARG A 29 -2.53 15.23 3.46
N GLN A 30 -2.74 13.99 3.92
CA GLN A 30 -3.86 13.63 4.81
C GLN A 30 -3.34 13.03 6.13
N PRO A 31 -2.69 13.82 7.00
CA PRO A 31 -1.98 13.30 8.18
C PRO A 31 -2.90 12.55 9.15
N LYS A 32 -4.13 13.01 9.36
CA LYS A 32 -5.09 12.33 10.26
C LYS A 32 -5.55 10.97 9.74
N MET A 33 -5.75 10.84 8.42
CA MET A 33 -6.08 9.56 7.80
C MET A 33 -4.88 8.63 7.79
N ARG A 34 -3.68 9.18 7.61
CA ARG A 34 -2.41 8.44 7.70
C ARG A 34 -2.23 7.81 9.08
N GLU A 35 -2.47 8.57 10.15
CA GLU A 35 -2.43 8.04 11.52
C GLU A 35 -3.48 6.95 11.75
N CYS A 36 -4.71 7.15 11.26
CA CYS A 36 -5.74 6.11 11.34
C CYS A 36 -5.33 4.85 10.58
N ALA A 37 -4.76 5.00 9.38
CA ALA A 37 -4.32 3.89 8.57
C ALA A 37 -3.17 3.11 9.22
N ASP A 38 -2.20 3.81 9.82
CA ASP A 38 -1.12 3.21 10.59
C ASP A 38 -1.66 2.33 11.73
N LYS A 39 -2.52 2.90 12.57
CA LYS A 39 -3.16 2.19 13.69
C LYS A 39 -3.99 1.00 13.22
N ILE A 40 -4.79 1.15 12.17
CA ILE A 40 -5.58 0.05 11.60
C ILE A 40 -4.67 -1.08 11.12
N LEU A 41 -3.64 -0.77 10.32
CA LEU A 41 -2.76 -1.77 9.72
C LEU A 41 -1.92 -2.51 10.77
N ASN A 42 -1.37 -1.80 11.76
CA ASN A 42 -0.62 -2.41 12.86
C ASN A 42 -1.53 -3.27 13.74
N TYR A 43 -2.74 -2.80 14.07
CA TYR A 43 -3.68 -3.56 14.89
C TYR A 43 -4.04 -4.91 14.25
N ILE A 44 -4.44 -4.90 12.97
CA ILE A 44 -4.93 -6.12 12.29
C ILE A 44 -3.81 -7.06 11.86
N LYS A 45 -2.55 -6.61 11.85
CA LYS A 45 -1.39 -7.46 11.57
C LYS A 45 -1.27 -8.57 12.61
N ASP A 46 -1.56 -8.25 13.87
CA ASP A 46 -1.46 -9.19 14.99
C ASP A 46 -2.83 -9.68 15.47
N ASN A 47 -3.90 -8.88 15.28
CA ASN A 47 -5.23 -9.18 15.78
C ASN A 47 -6.34 -8.87 14.75
N PRO A 48 -6.79 -9.87 13.97
CA PRO A 48 -7.94 -9.70 13.08
C PRO A 48 -9.18 -9.27 13.86
N ALA A 49 -9.66 -8.06 13.59
CA ALA A 49 -10.81 -7.45 14.28
C ALA A 49 -11.68 -6.66 13.31
N THR A 50 -12.90 -6.34 13.73
CA THR A 50 -13.82 -5.48 12.96
C THR A 50 -13.42 -4.01 13.08
N MET A 51 -13.88 -3.18 12.13
CA MET A 51 -13.64 -1.72 12.20
C MET A 51 -14.14 -1.09 13.50
N ASN A 52 -15.27 -1.56 14.04
CA ASN A 52 -15.82 -0.98 15.27
C ASN A 52 -14.96 -1.30 16.49
N GLU A 53 -14.39 -2.51 16.56
CA GLU A 53 -13.47 -2.91 17.61
C GLU A 53 -12.20 -2.06 17.53
N ILE A 54 -11.59 -1.96 16.35
CA ILE A 54 -10.38 -1.16 16.15
C ILE A 54 -10.63 0.31 16.52
N ILE A 55 -11.74 0.90 16.06
CA ILE A 55 -12.08 2.30 16.37
C ILE A 55 -12.18 2.52 17.88
N LYS A 56 -12.74 1.55 18.61
CA LYS A 56 -12.93 1.63 20.05
C LYS A 56 -11.60 1.47 20.80
N GLU A 57 -10.83 0.45 20.47
CA GLU A 57 -9.56 0.14 21.16
C GLU A 57 -8.49 1.20 20.90
N GLU A 58 -8.39 1.70 19.67
CA GLU A 58 -7.40 2.71 19.27
C GLU A 58 -7.88 4.16 19.47
N GLY A 59 -9.11 4.36 19.95
CA GLY A 59 -9.70 5.68 20.19
C GLY A 59 -9.81 6.55 18.93
N LEU A 60 -10.12 5.95 17.77
CA LEU A 60 -10.12 6.64 16.48
C LEU A 60 -11.39 7.48 16.26
N VAL A 61 -11.24 8.59 15.53
CA VAL A 61 -12.39 9.35 15.03
C VAL A 61 -13.11 8.54 13.96
N ARG A 62 -14.36 8.13 14.23
CA ARG A 62 -15.13 7.19 13.40
C ARG A 62 -15.15 7.55 11.91
N GLY A 63 -15.44 8.80 11.56
CA GLY A 63 -15.50 9.25 10.15
C GLY A 63 -14.16 9.05 9.45
N THR A 64 -13.10 9.62 10.03
CA THR A 64 -11.73 9.53 9.49
C THR A 64 -11.21 8.09 9.41
N ALA A 65 -11.56 7.24 10.39
CA ALA A 65 -11.21 5.83 10.37
C ALA A 65 -11.88 5.07 9.22
N TYR A 66 -13.15 5.36 8.93
CA TYR A 66 -13.84 4.75 7.78
C TYR A 66 -13.31 5.27 6.44
N ASP A 67 -12.95 6.56 6.36
CA ASP A 67 -12.31 7.12 5.16
C ASP A 67 -10.96 6.44 4.89
N ALA A 68 -10.15 6.25 5.95
CA ALA A 68 -8.87 5.54 5.86
C ALA A 68 -9.08 4.07 5.45
N PHE A 69 -10.03 3.37 6.08
CA PHE A 69 -10.42 2.01 5.72
C PHE A 69 -10.79 1.89 4.23
N ASP A 70 -11.58 2.83 3.70
CA ASP A 70 -12.02 2.76 2.31
C ASP A 70 -10.85 2.94 1.33
N VAL A 71 -9.88 3.80 1.65
CA VAL A 71 -8.65 3.93 0.87
C VAL A 71 -7.84 2.63 0.96
N LEU A 72 -7.56 2.12 2.16
CA LEU A 72 -6.80 0.87 2.35
C LEU A 72 -7.42 -0.31 1.59
N ARG A 73 -8.75 -0.42 1.62
CA ARG A 73 -9.49 -1.46 0.88
C ARG A 73 -9.37 -1.28 -0.63
N LYS A 74 -9.47 -0.06 -1.15
CA LYS A 74 -9.35 0.24 -2.58
C LYS A 74 -7.95 -0.04 -3.11
N PHE A 75 -6.91 0.20 -2.31
CA PHE A 75 -5.55 -0.18 -2.63
C PHE A 75 -5.30 -1.69 -2.49
N GLY A 76 -6.26 -2.45 -1.94
CA GLY A 76 -6.12 -3.89 -1.73
C GLY A 76 -5.12 -4.25 -0.63
N LEU A 77 -4.88 -3.32 0.30
CA LEU A 77 -4.01 -3.52 1.47
C LEU A 77 -4.71 -4.33 2.56
N ILE A 78 -6.03 -4.19 2.63
CA ILE A 78 -6.89 -4.90 3.59
C ILE A 78 -8.09 -5.52 2.88
N TYR A 79 -8.64 -6.57 3.47
CA TYR A 79 -9.83 -7.26 3.01
C TYR A 79 -10.76 -7.58 4.18
N ARG A 80 -12.06 -7.68 3.89
CA ARG A 80 -13.07 -8.28 4.76
C ARG A 80 -14.13 -8.97 3.90
N LYS A 81 -14.70 -10.06 4.39
CA LYS A 81 -15.73 -10.83 3.67
C LYS A 81 -17.06 -10.07 3.57
N ASP A 82 -17.48 -9.45 4.66
CA ASP A 82 -18.69 -8.62 4.75
C ASP A 82 -18.48 -7.48 5.77
N LYS A 83 -19.53 -6.70 6.04
CA LYS A 83 -19.46 -5.53 6.94
C LYS A 83 -19.12 -5.89 8.39
N TYR A 84 -19.48 -7.09 8.84
CA TYR A 84 -19.33 -7.54 10.23
C TYR A 84 -18.14 -8.48 10.42
N SER A 85 -17.52 -8.91 9.32
CA SER A 85 -16.33 -9.75 9.36
C SER A 85 -15.09 -8.97 9.82
N PRO A 86 -14.16 -9.66 10.51
CA PRO A 86 -12.84 -9.11 10.80
C PRO A 86 -12.10 -8.68 9.53
N LEU A 87 -11.27 -7.65 9.70
CA LEU A 87 -10.34 -7.17 8.70
C LEU A 87 -9.07 -8.03 8.74
N VAL A 88 -8.51 -8.28 7.57
CA VAL A 88 -7.23 -8.98 7.40
C VAL A 88 -6.36 -8.22 6.41
N ILE A 89 -5.04 -8.36 6.56
CA ILE A 89 -4.08 -7.88 5.55
C ILE A 89 -4.29 -8.66 4.25
N SER A 90 -4.16 -7.96 3.13
CA SER A 90 -4.40 -8.50 1.80
C SER A 90 -3.16 -8.39 0.91
N GLU A 91 -2.90 -9.45 0.15
CA GLU A 91 -1.83 -9.49 -0.85
C GLU A 91 -2.20 -8.84 -2.20
N GLN A 92 -3.42 -8.32 -2.33
CA GLN A 92 -3.89 -7.75 -3.60
C GLN A 92 -3.06 -6.55 -4.05
N PHE A 93 -2.57 -5.75 -3.10
CA PHE A 93 -1.68 -4.62 -3.40
C PHE A 93 -0.39 -5.07 -4.10
N SER A 94 0.28 -6.11 -3.58
CA SER A 94 1.50 -6.67 -4.20
C SER A 94 1.24 -7.15 -5.63
N LYS A 95 0.11 -7.82 -5.86
CA LYS A 95 -0.30 -8.28 -7.20
C LYS A 95 -0.57 -7.12 -8.15
N ALA A 96 -1.12 -6.01 -7.65
CA ALA A 96 -1.33 -4.80 -8.45
C ALA A 96 0.01 -4.14 -8.84
N LEU A 97 0.99 -4.08 -7.93
CA LEU A 97 2.33 -3.55 -8.21
C LEU A 97 3.07 -4.40 -9.26
N GLU A 98 2.97 -5.73 -9.19
CA GLU A 98 3.53 -6.61 -10.21
C GLU A 98 2.93 -6.36 -11.59
N ARG A 99 1.60 -6.17 -11.67
CA ARG A 99 0.91 -5.84 -12.92
C ARG A 99 1.35 -4.48 -13.46
N LEU A 100 1.47 -3.48 -12.60
CA LEU A 100 1.95 -2.15 -12.98
C LEU A 100 3.39 -2.20 -13.49
N SER A 101 4.26 -2.95 -12.82
CA SER A 101 5.64 -3.17 -13.26
C SER A 101 5.70 -3.81 -14.65
N LYS A 102 4.88 -4.85 -14.91
CA LYS A 102 4.79 -5.50 -16.22
C LYS A 102 4.28 -4.52 -17.29
N TYR A 103 3.22 -3.76 -17.01
CA TYR A 103 2.70 -2.75 -17.91
C TYR A 103 3.76 -1.72 -18.29
N TRP A 104 4.45 -1.14 -17.31
CA TRP A 104 5.49 -0.13 -17.56
C TRP A 104 6.66 -0.68 -18.38
N LYS A 105 7.11 -1.91 -18.10
CA LYS A 105 8.15 -2.58 -18.88
C LYS A 105 7.75 -2.75 -20.35
N ASN A 106 6.49 -3.07 -20.62
CA ASN A 106 6.01 -3.21 -22.00
C ASN A 106 5.94 -1.85 -22.70
N TRP A 107 5.40 -0.82 -22.02
CA TRP A 107 5.31 0.53 -22.54
C TRP A 107 6.66 1.12 -22.96
N VAL A 108 7.71 0.90 -22.17
CA VAL A 108 9.07 1.38 -22.50
C VAL A 108 9.62 0.67 -23.74
N LYS A 109 9.34 -0.62 -23.92
CA LYS A 109 9.81 -1.38 -25.11
C LYS A 109 9.16 -0.91 -26.40
N GLU A 110 7.89 -0.51 -26.35
CA GLU A 110 7.15 -0.03 -27.52
C GLU A 110 7.73 1.27 -28.10
N LYS A 111 8.42 2.10 -27.29
CA LYS A 111 9.07 3.34 -27.75
C LYS A 111 10.43 3.15 -28.43
N VAL A 112 10.98 1.93 -28.42
CA VAL A 112 12.33 1.64 -28.96
C VAL A 112 12.26 1.02 -30.37
N ASN A 113 11.05 0.83 -30.91
CA ASN A 113 10.79 0.45 -32.32
C ASN A 113 10.12 1.61 -33.06
#